data_AF-E8WWJ6-F1
#
_entry.id   AF-E8WWJ6-F1
#
_cell.length_a   1.000
_cell.length_b   1.000
_cell.length_c   1.000
_cell.angle_alpha   90.00
_cell.angle_beta   90.00
_cell.angle_gamma   90.00
#
_symmetry.space_group_name_H-M   'P 1'
#
loop_
_entity.id
_entity.type
_entity.pdbx_description
1 polymer ?
#
loop_
_entity_poly.entity_id
_entity_poly.type
_entity_poly.pdbx_seq_one_letter_code
_entity_poly.pdbx_strand_id
1 'polypeptide(L)'
;MATKKTSAKKTSAKKTAAKKAPAKKIAAKKGAGKPPSRKSVSLTKEGKDPKGGLTAAGRKTYNDATGGHLQEGVKGKADTPEKKRRKGSFLTRHFTTPPGPVVKDGEPTRQALQAAAWGEPVPKTEAEEKKLAAKGRKLLAEAKE
;
A
#
# COMPACT_ATOMS: atom_id res chain seq x y z
N MET A 1 46.47 -29.24 50.81
CA MET A 1 45.08 -29.73 50.80
C MET A 1 44.55 -29.60 49.37
N ALA A 2 44.38 -30.73 48.70
CA ALA A 2 44.04 -30.78 47.28
C ALA A 2 42.58 -31.23 47.11
N THR A 3 41.77 -30.43 46.43
CA THR A 3 40.39 -30.76 46.08
C THR A 3 40.37 -31.63 44.83
N LYS A 4 39.89 -32.87 44.95
CA LYS A 4 39.48 -33.69 43.81
C LYS A 4 38.30 -34.58 44.19
N LYS A 5 37.50 -34.89 43.15
CA LYS A 5 36.54 -36.00 43.03
C LYS A 5 35.19 -35.77 43.75
N THR A 6 34.01 -36.12 43.23
CA THR A 6 33.61 -36.93 42.07
C THR A 6 32.14 -36.66 41.73
N SER A 7 31.76 -36.91 40.49
CA SER A 7 30.40 -37.08 39.99
C SER A 7 29.64 -38.23 40.66
N ALA A 8 28.32 -38.09 40.85
CA ALA A 8 27.37 -39.20 40.84
C ALA A 8 25.93 -38.73 40.59
N LYS A 9 25.24 -39.49 39.75
CA LYS A 9 23.90 -39.29 39.21
C LYS A 9 22.88 -40.08 40.05
N LYS A 10 21.62 -39.62 40.01
CA LYS A 10 20.34 -40.39 40.05
C LYS A 10 19.59 -40.41 41.41
N THR A 11 18.36 -39.85 41.39
CA THR A 11 17.10 -40.36 41.98
C THR A 11 15.98 -39.34 41.69
N SER A 12 15.13 -39.58 40.69
CA SER A 12 13.77 -40.14 40.81
C SER A 12 12.72 -39.19 41.41
N ALA A 13 11.90 -38.64 40.50
CA ALA A 13 10.47 -38.35 40.63
C ALA A 13 9.96 -37.60 41.87
N LYS A 14 9.61 -36.32 41.67
CA LYS A 14 8.43 -35.74 42.33
C LYS A 14 7.65 -34.87 41.35
N LYS A 15 6.49 -35.38 40.99
CA LYS A 15 5.43 -34.78 40.18
C LYS A 15 4.85 -33.61 40.98
N THR A 16 4.91 -32.38 40.46
CA THR A 16 4.06 -31.29 40.92
C THR A 16 3.41 -30.63 39.70
N ALA A 17 2.09 -30.62 39.75
CA ALA A 17 1.20 -30.27 38.66
C ALA A 17 1.40 -28.80 38.23
N ALA A 18 1.90 -28.60 37.01
CA ALA A 18 1.81 -27.31 36.34
C ALA A 18 0.33 -27.05 36.02
N LYS A 19 -0.20 -25.98 36.61
CA LYS A 19 -1.54 -25.44 36.35
C LYS A 19 -1.76 -25.32 34.84
N LYS A 20 -2.67 -26.13 34.31
CA LYS A 20 -3.14 -26.05 32.93
C LYS A 20 -4.07 -24.83 32.83
N ALA A 21 -3.55 -23.70 32.36
CA ALA A 21 -4.41 -22.58 31.95
C ALA A 21 -5.32 -23.07 30.80
N PRO A 22 -6.63 -22.77 30.79
CA PRO A 22 -7.50 -23.18 29.70
C PRO A 22 -7.11 -22.41 28.44
N ALA A 23 -6.69 -23.16 27.41
CA ALA A 23 -6.49 -22.61 26.08
C ALA A 23 -7.81 -21.98 25.61
N LYS A 24 -7.83 -20.65 25.47
CA LYS A 24 -8.90 -19.93 24.76
C LYS A 24 -9.00 -20.54 23.37
N LYS A 25 -10.06 -21.31 23.12
CA LYS A 25 -10.48 -21.67 21.75
C LYS A 25 -10.69 -20.37 21.00
N ILE A 26 -9.76 -20.05 20.12
CA ILE A 26 -9.93 -19.00 19.12
C ILE A 26 -11.05 -19.53 18.23
N ALA A 27 -12.26 -19.00 18.38
CA ALA A 27 -13.37 -19.34 17.52
C ALA A 27 -12.96 -18.98 16.09
N ALA A 28 -12.74 -20.02 15.26
CA ALA A 28 -12.49 -19.85 13.84
C ALA A 28 -13.68 -19.09 13.24
N LYS A 29 -13.44 -17.82 12.87
CA LYS A 29 -14.44 -16.98 12.22
C LYS A 29 -14.80 -17.62 10.89
N LYS A 30 -15.98 -18.25 10.88
CA LYS A 30 -16.64 -18.88 9.73
C LYS A 30 -16.73 -17.87 8.57
N GLY A 31 -16.12 -18.24 7.45
CA GLY A 31 -16.46 -17.79 6.09
C GLY A 31 -16.45 -16.29 5.81
N ALA A 32 -15.28 -15.72 5.52
CA ALA A 32 -15.25 -14.64 4.54
C ALA A 32 -15.54 -15.30 3.18
N GLY A 33 -16.77 -15.17 2.69
CA GLY A 33 -17.11 -15.55 1.32
C GLY A 33 -16.12 -14.90 0.35
N LYS A 34 -15.84 -15.58 -0.77
CA LYS A 34 -14.96 -15.07 -1.83
C LYS A 34 -15.35 -13.61 -2.12
N PRO A 35 -14.42 -12.63 -2.06
CA PRO A 35 -14.75 -11.25 -2.35
C PRO A 35 -15.43 -11.20 -3.72
N PRO A 36 -16.45 -10.34 -3.92
CA PRO A 36 -17.15 -10.24 -5.20
C PRO A 36 -16.10 -10.09 -6.30
N SER A 37 -16.24 -10.89 -7.37
CA SER A 37 -15.33 -10.78 -8.52
C SER A 37 -15.28 -9.32 -8.94
N ARG A 38 -14.08 -8.73 -8.91
CA ARG A 38 -13.92 -7.32 -9.29
C ARG A 38 -14.36 -7.20 -10.74
N LYS A 39 -15.40 -6.41 -11.01
CA LYS A 39 -15.78 -6.06 -12.38
C LYS A 39 -14.58 -5.39 -13.04
N SER A 40 -13.97 -6.05 -14.02
CA SER A 40 -12.86 -5.50 -14.79
C SER A 40 -13.42 -4.64 -15.93
N VAL A 41 -13.14 -3.35 -15.90
CA VAL A 41 -13.53 -2.41 -16.96
C VAL A 41 -12.40 -2.27 -17.96
N SER A 42 -12.60 -2.70 -19.20
CA SER A 42 -11.68 -2.42 -20.30
C SER A 42 -11.98 -1.04 -20.90
N LEU A 43 -11.03 -0.11 -20.78
CA LEU A 43 -11.15 1.25 -21.34
C LEU A 43 -10.52 1.34 -22.73
N THR A 44 -11.21 2.03 -23.64
CA THR A 44 -10.69 2.44 -24.96
C THR A 44 -9.53 3.42 -24.80
N LYS A 45 -8.80 3.67 -25.90
CA LYS A 45 -7.66 4.59 -25.91
C LYS A 45 -8.07 6.02 -25.52
N GLU A 46 -9.27 6.44 -25.90
CA GLU A 46 -9.87 7.74 -25.58
C GLU A 46 -10.13 7.95 -24.08
N GLY A 47 -10.38 6.86 -23.34
CA GLY A 47 -10.55 6.89 -21.89
C GLY A 47 -9.23 7.11 -21.13
N LYS A 48 -8.09 6.96 -21.80
CA LYS A 48 -6.75 7.01 -21.20
C LYS A 48 -6.02 8.25 -21.71
N ASP A 49 -5.52 9.06 -20.80
CA ASP A 49 -4.72 10.23 -21.18
C ASP A 49 -3.27 9.80 -21.48
N PRO A 50 -2.69 10.14 -22.64
CA PRO A 50 -1.29 9.85 -22.95
C PRO A 50 -0.31 10.53 -22.00
N LYS A 51 -0.70 11.66 -21.39
CA LYS A 51 0.09 12.37 -20.36
C LYS A 51 -0.07 11.77 -18.96
N GLY A 52 -0.89 10.73 -18.81
CA GLY A 52 -1.07 9.97 -17.56
C GLY A 52 -2.48 10.06 -16.97
N GLY A 53 -2.90 9.00 -16.26
CA GLY A 53 -4.21 8.93 -15.63
C GLY A 53 -5.36 8.62 -16.60
N LEU A 54 -6.57 9.02 -16.21
CA LEU A 54 -7.83 8.82 -16.95
C LEU A 54 -8.42 10.16 -17.38
N THR A 55 -8.96 10.20 -18.60
CA THR A 55 -9.73 11.35 -19.11
C THR A 55 -11.07 11.47 -18.37
N ALA A 56 -11.77 12.61 -18.52
CA ALA A 56 -13.10 12.77 -17.92
C ALA A 56 -14.08 11.69 -18.40
N ALA A 57 -14.07 11.39 -19.71
CA ALA A 57 -14.84 10.30 -20.29
C ALA A 57 -14.42 8.94 -19.70
N GLY A 58 -13.12 8.67 -19.59
CA GLY A 58 -12.61 7.44 -18.98
C GLY A 58 -13.07 7.25 -17.53
N ARG A 59 -13.05 8.31 -16.72
CA ARG A 59 -13.58 8.27 -15.34
C ARG A 59 -15.08 8.00 -15.32
N LYS A 60 -15.85 8.64 -16.21
CA LYS A 60 -17.29 8.41 -16.35
C LYS A 60 -17.57 6.93 -16.68
N THR A 61 -16.94 6.39 -17.72
CA THR A 61 -17.11 4.99 -18.11
C THR A 61 -16.70 4.01 -17.00
N TYR A 62 -15.66 4.35 -16.22
CA TYR A 62 -15.26 3.55 -15.07
C TYR A 62 -16.33 3.58 -13.96
N ASN A 63 -16.87 4.76 -13.67
CA ASN A 63 -17.93 4.95 -12.68
C ASN A 63 -19.23 4.26 -13.09
N ASP A 64 -19.65 4.42 -14.35
CA ASP A 64 -20.85 3.78 -14.91
C ASP A 64 -20.76 2.25 -14.83
N ALA A 65 -19.59 1.68 -15.13
CA ALA A 65 -19.39 0.23 -15.13
C ALA A 65 -19.17 -0.37 -13.73
N THR A 66 -18.60 0.39 -12.79
CA THR A 66 -18.30 -0.11 -11.43
C THR A 66 -19.31 0.31 -10.36
N GLY A 67 -20.14 1.31 -10.64
CA GLY A 67 -20.93 2.03 -9.63
C GLY A 67 -20.08 2.92 -8.72
N GLY A 68 -18.83 3.21 -9.09
CA GLY A 68 -17.89 3.99 -8.30
C GLY A 68 -18.05 5.50 -8.47
N HIS A 69 -17.30 6.27 -7.67
CA HIS A 69 -17.19 7.72 -7.78
C HIS A 69 -15.72 8.14 -7.87
N LEU A 70 -15.05 7.68 -8.94
CA LEU A 70 -13.65 7.98 -9.21
C LEU A 70 -13.50 9.47 -9.55
N GLN A 71 -12.93 10.20 -8.60
CA GLN A 71 -12.60 11.60 -8.76
C GLN A 71 -11.29 11.78 -9.53
N GLU A 72 -11.10 12.96 -10.09
CA GLU A 72 -9.83 13.34 -10.72
C GLU A 72 -8.70 13.52 -9.71
N GLY A 73 -7.46 13.38 -10.19
CA GLY A 73 -6.27 13.63 -9.39
C GLY A 73 -6.21 15.07 -8.91
N VAL A 74 -5.64 15.28 -7.72
CA VAL A 74 -5.48 16.62 -7.13
C VAL A 74 -4.33 17.34 -7.82
N LYS A 75 -4.61 18.03 -8.94
CA LYS A 75 -3.60 18.72 -9.77
C LYS A 75 -3.03 20.00 -9.15
N GLY A 76 -3.74 20.62 -8.22
CA GLY A 76 -3.34 21.88 -7.57
C GLY A 76 -2.63 21.68 -6.23
N LYS A 77 -2.48 22.78 -5.49
CA LYS A 77 -2.07 22.73 -4.10
C LYS A 77 -3.09 21.92 -3.28
N ALA A 78 -2.57 21.12 -2.36
CA ALA A 78 -3.38 20.33 -1.45
C ALA A 78 -3.72 21.20 -0.23
N ASP A 79 -4.60 22.19 -0.43
CA ASP A 79 -4.88 23.20 0.60
C ASP A 79 -5.82 22.70 1.69
N THR A 80 -6.68 21.71 1.37
CA THR A 80 -7.60 21.12 2.35
C THR A 80 -7.05 19.80 2.89
N PRO A 81 -7.34 19.44 4.16
CA PRO A 81 -6.94 18.15 4.73
C PRO A 81 -7.37 16.95 3.85
N GLU A 82 -8.54 17.01 3.23
CA GLU A 82 -9.01 15.97 2.32
C GLU A 82 -8.14 15.85 1.06
N LYS A 83 -7.81 16.98 0.41
CA LYS A 83 -6.92 17.00 -0.75
C LYS A 83 -5.54 16.45 -0.40
N LYS A 84 -5.01 16.80 0.79
CA LYS A 84 -3.75 16.27 1.31
C LYS A 84 -3.83 14.76 1.52
N ARG A 85 -4.91 14.25 2.12
CA ARG A 85 -5.13 12.79 2.29
C ARG A 85 -5.17 12.06 0.96
N ARG A 86 -5.95 12.56 -0.01
CA ARG A 86 -6.10 11.93 -1.32
C ARG A 86 -4.77 11.88 -2.08
N LYS A 87 -4.09 13.02 -2.18
CA LYS A 87 -2.79 13.13 -2.87
C LYS A 87 -1.70 12.34 -2.15
N GLY A 88 -1.63 12.47 -0.83
CA GLY A 88 -0.65 11.76 -0.01
C GLY A 88 -0.80 10.24 -0.06
N SER A 89 -2.04 9.74 0.00
CA SER A 89 -2.37 8.32 -0.14
C SER A 89 -1.96 7.78 -1.51
N PHE A 90 -2.30 8.50 -2.58
CA PHE A 90 -1.92 8.12 -3.93
C PHE A 90 -0.39 8.04 -4.09
N LEU A 91 0.33 9.12 -3.74
CA LEU A 91 1.78 9.16 -3.91
C LEU A 91 2.48 8.06 -3.09
N THR A 92 2.01 7.83 -1.86
CA THR A 92 2.60 6.80 -1.00
C THR A 92 2.38 5.41 -1.59
N ARG A 93 1.18 5.10 -2.10
CA ARG A 93 0.88 3.78 -2.67
C ARG A 93 1.61 3.49 -3.97
N HIS A 94 1.74 4.50 -4.84
CA HIS A 94 2.29 4.31 -6.18
C HIS A 94 3.81 4.48 -6.26
N PHE A 95 4.44 5.24 -5.37
CA PHE A 95 5.87 5.55 -5.48
C PHE A 95 6.74 5.03 -4.32
N THR A 96 6.17 4.42 -3.27
CA THR A 96 6.98 3.83 -2.18
C THR A 96 7.68 2.54 -2.62
N THR A 97 6.95 1.69 -3.34
CA THR A 97 7.45 0.40 -3.82
C THR A 97 7.00 0.24 -5.25
N PRO A 98 7.64 0.96 -6.19
CA PRO A 98 7.28 0.89 -7.59
C PRO A 98 7.53 -0.53 -8.13
N PRO A 99 6.61 -1.12 -8.92
CA PRO A 99 6.76 -2.45 -9.51
C PRO A 99 7.89 -2.58 -10.55
N GLY A 100 8.55 -1.50 -10.96
CA GLY A 100 9.59 -1.52 -11.98
C GLY A 100 10.29 -0.18 -12.16
N PRO A 101 11.12 -0.04 -13.19
CA PRO A 101 11.87 1.18 -13.46
C PRO A 101 10.95 2.34 -13.84
N VAL A 102 11.35 3.56 -13.46
CA VAL A 102 10.70 4.84 -13.81
C VAL A 102 10.59 5.08 -15.31
N VAL A 103 11.63 4.70 -16.04
CA VAL A 103 11.82 4.96 -17.47
C VAL A 103 12.03 3.62 -18.16
N LYS A 104 11.39 3.46 -19.31
CA LYS A 104 11.53 2.30 -20.17
C LYS A 104 11.75 2.79 -21.60
N ASP A 105 12.76 2.26 -22.28
CA ASP A 105 13.09 2.61 -23.67
C ASP A 105 13.32 4.13 -23.88
N GLY A 106 13.83 4.82 -22.85
CA GLY A 106 14.05 6.27 -22.86
C GLY A 106 12.81 7.11 -22.54
N GLU A 107 11.63 6.50 -22.41
CA GLU A 107 10.37 7.19 -22.11
C GLU A 107 9.90 6.95 -20.67
N PRO A 108 9.29 7.95 -20.00
CA PRO A 108 8.67 7.74 -18.70
C PRO A 108 7.57 6.67 -18.79
N THR A 109 7.61 5.71 -17.87
CA THR A 109 6.59 4.67 -17.84
C THR A 109 5.21 5.26 -17.55
N ARG A 110 4.17 4.50 -17.88
CA ARG A 110 2.79 4.86 -17.52
C ARG A 110 2.58 5.02 -16.01
N GLN A 111 3.45 4.46 -15.18
CA GLN A 111 3.46 4.72 -13.75
C GLN A 111 4.01 6.12 -13.43
N ALA A 112 5.16 6.49 -13.98
CA ALA A 112 5.74 7.81 -13.83
C ALA A 112 4.77 8.91 -14.33
N LEU A 113 4.10 8.69 -15.47
CA LEU A 113 3.11 9.63 -16.01
C LEU A 113 1.91 9.86 -15.09
N GLN A 114 1.58 8.92 -14.19
CA GLN A 114 0.50 9.15 -13.23
C GLN A 114 0.84 10.27 -12.23
N ALA A 115 2.12 10.60 -12.00
CA ALA A 115 2.49 11.76 -11.19
C ALA A 115 1.92 13.06 -11.80
N ALA A 116 2.00 13.23 -13.12
CA ALA A 116 1.45 14.39 -13.82
C ALA A 116 -0.07 14.48 -13.70
N ALA A 117 -0.78 13.35 -13.70
CA ALA A 117 -2.23 13.32 -13.49
C ALA A 117 -2.64 13.87 -12.11
N TRP A 118 -1.72 13.84 -11.13
CA TRP A 118 -1.87 14.37 -9.78
C TRP A 118 -1.11 15.68 -9.54
N GLY A 119 -0.74 16.39 -10.62
CA GLY A 119 -0.06 17.69 -10.54
C GLY A 119 1.33 17.63 -9.91
N GLU A 120 1.99 16.49 -9.98
CA GLU A 120 3.39 16.33 -9.61
C GLU A 120 4.26 16.21 -10.87
N PRO A 121 5.55 16.58 -10.80
CA PRO A 121 6.47 16.34 -11.91
C PRO A 121 6.60 14.85 -12.20
N VAL A 122 6.73 14.50 -13.48
CA VAL A 122 6.97 13.12 -13.91
C VAL A 122 8.39 12.71 -13.47
N PRO A 123 8.53 11.69 -12.61
CA PRO A 123 9.85 11.26 -12.16
C PRO A 123 10.57 10.54 -13.30
N LYS A 124 11.83 10.92 -13.53
CA LYS A 124 12.73 10.28 -14.51
C LYS A 124 13.78 9.40 -13.84
N THR A 125 13.95 9.55 -12.53
CA THR A 125 14.91 8.78 -11.73
C THR A 125 14.23 8.17 -10.50
N GLU A 126 14.77 7.07 -9.98
CA GLU A 126 14.28 6.45 -8.75
C GLU A 126 14.36 7.42 -7.55
N ALA A 127 15.34 8.33 -7.55
CA ALA A 127 15.47 9.35 -6.52
C ALA A 127 14.28 10.33 -6.53
N GLU A 128 13.79 10.71 -7.70
CA GLU A 128 12.60 11.56 -7.83
C GLU A 128 11.32 10.82 -7.40
N GLU A 129 11.19 9.52 -7.68
CA GLU A 129 10.09 8.72 -7.13
C GLU A 129 10.11 8.66 -5.61
N LYS A 130 11.29 8.43 -5.01
CA LYS A 130 11.44 8.42 -3.55
C LYS A 130 11.07 9.76 -2.94
N LYS A 131 11.39 10.88 -3.61
CA LYS A 131 10.95 12.23 -3.20
C LYS A 131 9.43 12.38 -3.27
N LEU A 132 8.78 11.86 -4.32
CA LEU A 132 7.31 11.85 -4.41
C LEU A 132 6.66 11.03 -3.30
N ALA A 133 7.21 9.85 -2.99
CA ALA A 133 6.75 9.02 -1.88
C ALA A 133 6.92 9.74 -0.53
N ALA A 134 8.07 10.40 -0.30
CA ALA A 134 8.31 11.19 0.90
C ALA A 134 7.34 12.37 1.03
N LYS A 135 7.08 13.08 -0.08
CA LYS A 135 6.05 14.13 -0.14
C LYS A 135 4.67 13.57 0.21
N GLY A 136 4.33 12.39 -0.29
CA GLY A 136 3.08 11.71 0.02
C GLY A 136 2.91 11.45 1.51
N ARG A 137 3.95 10.96 2.18
CA ARG A 137 3.97 10.73 3.63
C ARG A 137 3.83 12.04 4.41
N LYS A 138 4.51 13.10 3.98
CA LYS A 138 4.39 14.43 4.60
C LYS A 138 2.95 14.96 4.53
N LEU A 139 2.32 14.90 3.36
CA LEU A 139 0.92 15.31 3.19
C LEU A 139 -0.05 14.50 4.07
N LEU A 140 0.21 13.19 4.24
CA LEU A 140 -0.60 12.35 5.12
C LEU A 140 -0.42 12.70 6.61
N ALA A 141 0.76 13.12 7.02
CA ALA A 141 1.01 13.60 8.38
C ALA A 141 0.29 14.94 8.61
N GLU A 142 0.48 15.92 7.71
CA GLU A 142 -0.16 17.23 7.79
C GLU A 142 -1.70 17.20 7.71
N ALA A 143 -2.28 16.12 7.23
CA ALA A 143 -3.72 15.98 7.14
C ALA A 143 -4.35 15.31 8.37
N LYS A 144 -3.53 14.75 9.27
CA LYS A 144 -3.99 14.18 10.54
C LYS A 144 -4.08 15.22 11.65
N GLU A 145 -3.20 16.22 11.56
CA GLU A 145 -3.31 17.49 12.29
C GLU A 145 -4.49 18.32 11.77
#